data_AF-A0A962WJM6-F1
#
_entry.id   AF-A0A962WJM6-F1
#
_cell.length_a   1.000
_cell.length_b   1.000
_cell.length_c   1.000
_cell.angle_alpha   90.00
_cell.angle_beta   90.00
_cell.angle_gamma   90.00
#
_symmetry.space_group_name_H-M   'P 1'
#
loop_
_entity.id
_entity.type
_entity.pdbx_description
1 polymer ?
#
loop_
_entity_poly.entity_id
_entity_poly.type
_entity_poly.pdbx_seq_one_letter_code
_entity_poly.pdbx_strand_id
1 'polypeptide(L)' 'RKMRFGVSEGMVLAAGPGGEEIFVVSPDAGARPGMQVK' A
#
# COMPACT_ATOMS: atom_id res chain seq x y z
N ARG A 1 -2.25 -5.28 12.47
CA ARG A 1 -2.29 -4.16 13.47
C ARG A 1 -3.72 -3.95 13.97
N LYS A 2 -3.99 -4.03 15.27
CA LYS A 2 -5.33 -3.75 15.83
C LYS A 2 -5.66 -2.26 15.70
N MET A 3 -6.76 -1.95 15.04
CA MET A 3 -7.32 -0.63 14.79
C MET A 3 -8.66 -0.51 15.50
N ARG A 4 -9.26 0.69 15.49
CA ARG A 4 -10.57 0.95 16.12
C ARG A 4 -11.67 -0.03 15.64
N PHE A 5 -11.60 -0.53 14.41
CA PHE A 5 -12.66 -1.31 13.77
C PHE A 5 -12.27 -2.74 13.38
N GLY A 6 -11.14 -3.25 13.86
CA GLY A 6 -10.68 -4.59 13.51
C GLY A 6 -9.17 -4.69 13.44
N VAL A 7 -8.68 -5.80 12.90
CA VAL A 7 -7.24 -6.02 12.71
C VAL A 7 -6.89 -5.76 11.24
N SER A 8 -5.94 -4.87 11.00
CA SER A 8 -5.31 -4.68 9.68
C SER A 8 -4.33 -5.84 9.42
N GLU A 9 -4.49 -6.52 8.30
CA GLU A 9 -3.70 -7.70 7.90
C GLU A 9 -2.70 -7.40 6.76
N GLY A 10 -2.62 -6.14 6.34
CA GLY A 10 -1.75 -5.71 5.25
C GLY A 10 -1.29 -4.27 5.40
N MET A 11 -0.27 -3.93 4.63
CA MET A 11 0.29 -2.60 4.50
C MET A 11 0.28 -2.20 3.02
N VAL A 12 0.01 -0.94 2.73
CA VAL A 12 0.04 -0.37 1.38
C VAL A 12 1.31 0.45 1.23
N LEU A 13 1.95 0.39 0.06
CA LEU A 13 3.11 1.22 -0.26
C LEU A 13 2.66 2.58 -0.80
N ALA A 14 3.30 3.64 -0.32
CA ALA A 14 3.06 5.01 -0.75
C ALA A 14 4.39 5.78 -0.76
N ALA A 15 4.49 6.81 -1.60
CA ALA A 15 5.68 7.64 -1.74
C ALA A 15 5.30 9.14 -1.74
N GLY A 16 6.21 9.98 -1.23
CA GLY A 16 6.03 11.43 -1.17
C GLY A 16 7.00 12.09 -0.19
N PRO A 17 7.11 13.43 -0.19
CA PRO A 17 7.99 14.18 0.73
C PRO A 17 7.54 14.12 2.20
N GLY A 18 6.35 13.56 2.48
CA GLY A 18 5.78 13.42 3.82
C GLY A 18 4.67 14.44 4.09
N GLY A 19 3.98 14.27 5.22
CA GLY A 19 2.81 15.11 5.54
C GLY A 19 1.59 14.73 4.70
N GLU A 20 0.95 15.72 4.08
CA GLU A 20 -0.26 15.54 3.26
C GLU A 20 0.06 15.13 1.81
N GLU A 21 1.31 15.30 1.37
CA GLU A 21 1.78 14.95 0.04
C GLU A 21 2.25 13.48 0.01
N ILE A 22 1.29 12.56 -0.03
CA ILE A 22 1.53 11.11 -0.11
C ILE A 22 0.71 10.53 -1.26
N PHE A 23 1.37 9.77 -2.14
CA PHE A 23 0.77 9.11 -3.30
C PHE A 23 0.83 7.60 -3.16
N VAL A 24 -0.29 6.91 -3.43
CA VAL A 24 -0.34 5.44 -3.41
C VAL A 24 0.41 4.87 -4.60
N VAL A 25 1.34 3.94 -4.35
CA VAL A 25 2.07 3.25 -5.42
C VAL A 25 1.13 2.28 -6.10
N SER A 26 0.95 2.46 -7.41
CA SER A 26 0.17 1.54 -8.24
C SER A 26 1.07 0.51 -8.90
N PRO A 27 0.60 -0.74 -9.06
CA PRO A 27 1.37 -1.74 -9.78
C PRO A 27 1.42 -1.41 -11.29
N ASP A 28 2.45 -1.93 -11.97
CA ASP A 28 2.57 -1.81 -13.41
C ASP A 28 1.44 -2.53 -14.16
N ALA A 29 1.17 -2.07 -15.38
CA ALA A 29 0.16 -2.68 -16.24
C ALA A 29 0.42 -4.17 -16.46
N GLY A 30 -0.60 -4.99 -16.20
CA GLY A 30 -0.52 -6.46 -16.34
C GLY A 30 -0.08 -7.21 -15.07
N ALA A 31 0.23 -6.51 -13.98
CA ALA A 31 0.42 -7.12 -12.68
C ALA A 31 -0.86 -7.85 -12.22
N ARG A 32 -0.69 -9.00 -11.56
CA ARG A 32 -1.78 -9.83 -11.03
C ARG A 32 -1.73 -9.89 -9.52
N PRO A 33 -2.88 -10.08 -8.83
CA PRO A 33 -2.90 -10.29 -7.39
C PRO A 33 -1.94 -11.42 -6.96
N GLY A 34 -1.15 -11.16 -5.92
CA GLY A 34 -0.17 -12.13 -5.39
C GLY A 34 1.17 -12.17 -6.13
N MET A 35 1.38 -11.38 -7.18
CA MET A 35 2.71 -11.21 -7.77
C MET A 35 3.69 -10.61 -6.75
N GLN A 36 4.87 -11.20 -6.65
CA GLN A 36 5.91 -10.74 -5.74
C GLN A 36 6.57 -9.46 -6.29
N VAL A 37 6.63 -8.42 -5.46
CA VAL A 37 7.40 -7.20 -5.73
C VAL A 37 8.89 -7.52 -5.54
N LYS A 38 9.75 -7.07 -6.46
CA LYS A 38 11.21 -7.19 -6.38
C LYS A 38 11.87 -5.83 -6.38
#